data_AF-A0A2V7RQH4-F1
#
_entry.id   AF-A0A2V7RQH4-F1
#
_cell.length_a   1.000
_cell.length_b   1.000
_cell.length_c   1.000
_cell.angle_alpha   90.00
_cell.angle_beta   90.00
_cell.angle_gamma   90.00
#
_symmetry.space_group_name_H-M   'P 1'
#
loop_
_entity.id
_entity.type
_entity.pdbx_description
1 polymer ?
#
loop_
_entity_poly.entity_id
_entity_poly.type
_entity_poly.pdbx_seq_one_letter_code
_entity_poly.pdbx_strand_id
1 'polypeptide(L)'
;MTDETASRRVSGKNNRVESRSAADATTLGASILGSGLLAQQPTPGESEAVAIAKVCPQCGVEYDTASRFCPNDGTPLRPKGSTDPFVGRVLAERYHMLKRLGEGGMGKVYLAEHVKMNRHCAVKVMNGALLNDSDSAQRFAREASNAARIIHPNVAAVFDYGEADGVVYLVMEYVEGESITRLLEREGMLPPARAVDIAHQVAEALVAAHELGIVHRDLKPDNIIIAPGKNGRDIAKVVDFGIAKAIEEGPTESLTRTGLVIGTPEYMSPEQLLGDPVDARSDIYSLGCIVYQMLTGRRPFDEPTREQMIKRRLTEKAPHPRDLVADLPKTLDLIVARLLARTPHDRYATAAEVRDLLIPAIALEGGFDDPSWRPPTRSNPTIFIQAAEQPTQEMTPYPGVAVHRLLWRQPKVIGAAAAVVIALGLTTTLIGRSMLDTRS
;
A
#
# COMPACT_ATOMS: atom_id res chain seq x y z
N MET A 1 87.05 -24.94 10.57
CA MET A 1 86.31 -25.11 11.83
C MET A 1 84.86 -25.32 11.43
N THR A 2 84.42 -26.54 11.09
CA THR A 2 83.82 -27.55 12.01
C THR A 2 82.71 -26.91 12.85
N ASP A 3 81.50 -27.41 13.00
CA ASP A 3 80.79 -28.65 12.68
C ASP A 3 79.30 -28.30 12.99
N GLU A 4 78.29 -28.82 12.28
CA GLU A 4 77.53 -30.00 12.72
C GLU A 4 76.85 -29.79 14.10
N THR A 5 75.53 -29.77 14.26
CA THR A 5 74.73 -31.01 14.32
C THR A 5 73.23 -30.74 14.63
N ALA A 6 72.39 -31.59 14.02
CA ALA A 6 71.20 -32.30 14.54
C ALA A 6 70.23 -31.61 15.54
N SER A 7 68.96 -31.43 15.20
CA SER A 7 67.87 -32.44 15.21
C SER A 7 67.53 -33.03 16.58
N ARG A 8 66.32 -32.75 17.09
CA ARG A 8 65.55 -33.70 17.91
C ARG A 8 64.05 -33.38 17.95
N ARG A 9 63.27 -34.34 17.46
CA ARG A 9 61.82 -34.53 17.67
C ARG A 9 61.51 -34.68 19.17
N VAL A 10 60.36 -34.18 19.63
CA VAL A 10 59.49 -34.88 20.59
C VAL A 10 58.02 -34.57 20.28
N SER A 11 57.24 -35.65 20.22
CA SER A 11 55.78 -35.73 20.11
C SER A 11 55.17 -35.90 21.50
N GLY A 12 53.96 -35.36 21.72
CA GLY A 12 53.15 -35.64 22.92
C GLY A 12 52.00 -34.63 23.06
N LYS A 13 50.84 -34.87 22.45
CA LYS A 13 49.64 -35.52 23.03
C LYS A 13 49.05 -34.83 24.28
N ASN A 14 47.81 -34.37 24.06
CA ASN A 14 46.66 -34.31 24.95
C ASN A 14 46.74 -33.47 26.24
N ASN A 15 45.86 -32.46 26.32
CA ASN A 15 44.93 -32.45 27.45
C ASN A 15 43.57 -31.86 27.08
N ARG A 16 42.55 -32.70 27.28
CA ARG A 16 41.11 -32.40 27.25
C ARG A 16 40.74 -31.86 28.62
N VAL A 17 40.09 -30.72 28.69
CA VAL A 17 39.22 -30.37 29.82
C VAL A 17 37.90 -29.89 29.24
N GLU A 18 36.92 -30.78 29.33
CA GLU A 18 35.50 -30.42 29.33
C GLU A 18 35.16 -29.90 30.73
N SER A 19 34.46 -28.77 30.82
CA SER A 19 33.39 -28.59 31.79
C SER A 19 32.43 -27.48 31.35
N ARG A 20 31.15 -27.75 31.61
CA ARG A 20 29.94 -27.07 31.15
C ARG A 20 29.59 -25.84 32.00
N SER A 21 28.80 -24.92 31.40
CA SER A 21 27.61 -24.22 31.96
C SER A 21 27.51 -22.82 31.33
N ALA A 22 26.65 -22.59 30.32
CA ALA A 22 25.26 -22.14 30.45
C ALA A 22 25.11 -20.75 31.09
N ALA A 23 24.82 -19.73 30.26
CA ALA A 23 23.83 -18.66 30.49
C ALA A 23 23.88 -17.62 29.34
N ASP A 24 22.77 -17.56 28.59
CA ASP A 24 22.10 -16.39 28.01
C ASP A 24 22.91 -15.12 27.66
N ALA A 25 23.01 -14.85 26.35
CA ALA A 25 23.12 -13.50 25.80
C ALA A 25 22.35 -13.41 24.47
N THR A 26 21.04 -13.34 24.64
CA THR A 26 20.02 -12.69 23.80
C THR A 26 20.49 -12.11 22.47
N THR A 27 20.23 -12.86 21.40
CA THR A 27 20.21 -12.36 20.02
C THR A 27 19.07 -11.34 19.90
N LEU A 28 19.40 -10.05 19.95
CA LEU A 28 18.44 -8.96 19.78
C LEU A 28 17.84 -9.03 18.36
N GLY A 29 16.52 -9.22 18.33
CA GLY A 29 15.73 -9.56 17.16
C GLY A 29 15.76 -8.52 16.04
N ALA A 30 15.68 -9.04 14.83
CA ALA A 30 15.36 -8.29 13.63
C ALA A 30 14.06 -7.51 13.83
N SER A 31 14.12 -6.20 13.57
CA SER A 31 12.99 -5.27 13.72
C SER A 31 12.00 -5.40 12.55
N ILE A 32 10.75 -5.76 12.88
CA ILE A 32 9.64 -6.15 12.00
C ILE A 32 8.79 -4.94 11.57
N LEU A 33 9.42 -3.84 11.13
CA LEU A 33 8.68 -2.58 10.85
C LEU A 33 8.73 -2.10 9.40
N GLY A 34 9.30 -2.88 8.47
CA GLY A 34 9.43 -2.49 7.06
C GLY A 34 9.04 -3.54 6.02
N SER A 35 8.48 -4.68 6.43
CA SER A 35 8.21 -5.78 5.50
C SER A 35 6.98 -5.49 4.64
N GLY A 36 7.25 -5.34 3.33
CA GLY A 36 6.31 -5.30 2.22
C GLY A 36 5.36 -6.50 2.14
N LEU A 37 4.42 -6.59 3.07
CA LEU A 37 3.66 -7.80 3.33
C LEU A 37 2.39 -7.95 2.48
N LEU A 38 2.04 -6.97 1.63
CA LEU A 38 1.10 -7.21 0.52
C LEU A 38 1.65 -8.25 -0.47
N ALA A 39 2.98 -8.41 -0.51
CA ALA A 39 3.69 -9.30 -1.41
C ALA A 39 3.59 -10.79 -1.02
N GLN A 40 3.04 -11.15 0.14
CA GLN A 40 2.73 -12.49 0.68
C GLN A 40 2.37 -13.71 -0.22
N GLN A 41 2.03 -13.58 -1.51
CA GLN A 41 1.31 -14.64 -2.26
C GLN A 41 2.20 -15.73 -2.91
N PRO A 42 2.11 -17.02 -2.53
CA PRO A 42 2.06 -18.08 -3.53
C PRO A 42 0.67 -18.09 -4.16
N THR A 43 0.59 -18.21 -5.49
CA THR A 43 -0.62 -18.65 -6.19
C THR A 43 -0.82 -20.14 -5.89
N PRO A 44 -1.90 -20.56 -5.22
CA PRO A 44 -2.27 -21.96 -5.24
C PRO A 44 -2.62 -22.29 -6.70
N GLY A 45 -1.94 -23.28 -7.28
CA GLY A 45 -2.49 -23.94 -8.46
C GLY A 45 -3.88 -24.49 -8.12
N GLU A 46 -4.75 -24.63 -9.12
CA GLU A 46 -6.14 -25.11 -8.98
C GLU A 46 -6.31 -26.50 -8.31
N SER A 47 -5.25 -27.10 -7.76
CA SER A 47 -5.24 -28.45 -7.18
C SER A 47 -4.73 -28.55 -5.73
N GLU A 48 -4.43 -27.47 -5.01
CA GLU A 48 -4.05 -27.54 -3.58
C GLU A 48 -4.88 -26.62 -2.67
N ALA A 49 -6.21 -26.69 -2.82
CA ALA A 49 -7.09 -26.29 -1.74
C ALA A 49 -7.10 -27.41 -0.69
N VAL A 50 -6.12 -27.42 0.22
CA VAL A 50 -6.23 -28.24 1.44
C VAL A 50 -7.53 -27.81 2.11
N ALA A 51 -8.47 -28.75 2.20
CA ALA A 51 -9.80 -28.44 2.66
C ALA A 51 -9.77 -28.15 4.18
N ILE A 52 -9.56 -26.89 4.57
CA ILE A 52 -9.51 -26.51 5.99
C ILE A 52 -10.93 -26.57 6.55
N ALA A 53 -11.17 -27.53 7.46
CA ALA A 53 -12.41 -27.65 8.20
C ALA A 53 -12.79 -26.29 8.84
N LYS A 54 -14.07 -25.92 8.76
CA LYS A 54 -14.56 -24.67 9.35
C LYS A 54 -15.39 -24.96 10.58
N VAL A 55 -15.45 -24.01 11.51
CA VAL A 55 -16.22 -24.11 12.76
C VAL A 55 -17.15 -22.91 12.89
N CYS A 56 -18.40 -23.16 13.31
CA CYS A 56 -19.30 -22.09 13.71
C CYS A 56 -18.90 -21.59 15.11
N PRO A 57 -18.60 -20.29 15.28
CA PRO A 57 -18.24 -19.75 16.60
C PRO A 57 -19.43 -19.70 17.58
N GLN A 58 -20.67 -19.85 17.10
CA GLN A 58 -21.87 -19.78 17.93
C GLN A 58 -22.34 -21.16 18.40
N CYS A 59 -22.52 -22.11 17.49
CA CYS A 59 -22.98 -23.46 17.85
C CYS A 59 -21.86 -24.49 18.01
N GLY A 60 -20.62 -24.15 17.64
CA GLY A 60 -19.45 -25.04 17.78
C GLY A 60 -19.38 -26.18 16.77
N VAL A 61 -20.37 -26.30 15.86
CA VAL A 61 -20.42 -27.36 14.86
C VAL A 61 -19.35 -27.13 13.80
N GLU A 62 -18.70 -28.24 13.41
CA GLU A 62 -17.72 -28.27 12.33
C GLU A 62 -18.41 -28.59 11.01
N TYR A 63 -18.01 -27.86 9.98
CA TYR A 63 -18.54 -27.97 8.62
C TYR A 63 -17.40 -28.18 7.63
N ASP A 64 -17.74 -28.83 6.50
CA ASP A 64 -16.84 -28.95 5.36
C ASP A 64 -16.52 -27.59 4.72
N THR A 65 -15.62 -27.60 3.74
CA THR A 65 -15.06 -26.37 3.17
C THR A 65 -16.01 -25.54 2.33
N ALA A 66 -17.11 -26.11 1.82
CA ALA A 66 -17.98 -25.41 0.88
C ALA A 66 -18.87 -24.37 1.59
N SER A 67 -19.30 -24.68 2.81
CA SER A 67 -20.22 -23.82 3.56
C SER A 67 -19.53 -22.53 4.02
N ARG A 68 -20.15 -21.38 3.74
CA ARG A 68 -19.67 -20.05 4.19
C ARG A 68 -20.36 -19.61 5.49
N PHE A 69 -21.62 -19.97 5.62
CA PHE A 69 -22.47 -19.67 6.77
C PHE A 69 -22.94 -20.98 7.37
N CYS A 70 -23.11 -20.97 8.69
CA CYS A 70 -23.68 -22.06 9.45
C CYS A 70 -25.14 -22.30 9.01
N PRO A 71 -25.51 -23.51 8.53
CA PRO A 71 -26.88 -23.83 8.17
C PRO A 71 -27.87 -23.76 9.35
N ASN A 72 -27.36 -23.86 10.59
CA ASN A 72 -28.19 -23.91 11.80
C ASN A 72 -28.57 -22.52 12.33
N ASP A 73 -27.66 -21.55 12.24
CA ASP A 73 -27.84 -20.23 12.87
C ASP A 73 -27.46 -19.05 11.96
N GLY A 74 -26.99 -19.31 10.73
CA GLY A 74 -26.59 -18.28 9.77
C GLY A 74 -25.24 -17.61 10.06
N THR A 75 -24.55 -18.00 11.13
CA THR A 75 -23.27 -17.38 11.54
C THR A 75 -22.17 -17.67 10.52
N PRO A 76 -21.34 -16.69 10.15
CA PRO A 76 -20.16 -16.91 9.31
C PRO A 76 -19.21 -17.95 9.93
N LEU A 77 -18.83 -18.94 9.14
CA LEU A 77 -17.95 -20.02 9.59
C LEU A 77 -16.48 -19.57 9.55
N ARG A 78 -15.69 -19.92 10.58
CA ARG A 78 -14.27 -19.60 10.65
C ARG A 78 -13.39 -20.81 10.36
N PRO A 79 -12.23 -20.66 9.72
CA PRO A 79 -11.27 -21.77 9.58
C PRO A 79 -10.86 -22.28 10.96
N LYS A 80 -10.97 -23.59 11.17
CA LYS A 80 -10.58 -24.25 12.43
C LYS A 80 -9.08 -24.04 12.65
N GLY A 81 -8.71 -23.45 13.79
CA GLY A 81 -7.32 -23.13 14.14
C GLY A 81 -6.80 -21.77 13.68
N SER A 82 -7.60 -20.93 13.01
CA SER A 82 -7.22 -19.55 12.71
C SER A 82 -7.08 -18.72 13.99
N THR A 83 -5.89 -18.16 14.23
CA THR A 83 -5.64 -17.18 15.30
C THR A 83 -5.92 -15.75 14.86
N ASP A 84 -6.15 -15.52 13.57
CA ASP A 84 -6.49 -14.20 13.06
C ASP A 84 -7.92 -13.83 13.47
N PRO A 85 -8.13 -12.68 14.14
CA PRO A 85 -9.43 -12.32 14.68
C PRO A 85 -10.46 -12.02 13.59
N PHE A 86 -10.06 -11.65 12.36
CA PHE A 86 -10.97 -11.21 11.31
C PHE A 86 -11.33 -12.31 10.31
N VAL A 87 -10.45 -13.27 10.05
CA VAL A 87 -10.71 -14.32 9.05
C VAL A 87 -11.97 -15.13 9.40
N GLY A 88 -12.87 -15.26 8.42
CA GLY A 88 -14.19 -15.89 8.56
C GLY A 88 -15.26 -15.01 9.23
N ARG A 89 -14.97 -13.75 9.55
CA ARG A 89 -16.00 -12.78 10.01
C ARG A 89 -16.60 -12.02 8.84
N VAL A 90 -17.80 -11.49 9.04
CA VAL A 90 -18.39 -10.46 8.16
C VAL A 90 -18.22 -9.12 8.85
N LEU A 91 -17.33 -8.27 8.32
CA LEU A 91 -17.11 -6.91 8.82
C LEU A 91 -18.18 -5.97 8.25
N ALA A 92 -18.69 -5.08 9.10
CA ALA A 92 -19.70 -4.06 8.75
C ALA A 92 -20.93 -4.64 8.03
N GLU A 93 -21.32 -5.87 8.36
CA GLU A 93 -22.42 -6.64 7.74
C GLU A 93 -22.31 -6.81 6.21
N ARG A 94 -21.14 -6.48 5.62
CA ARG A 94 -20.98 -6.36 4.17
C ARG A 94 -19.80 -7.15 3.61
N TYR A 95 -18.71 -7.29 4.37
CA TYR A 95 -17.45 -7.81 3.87
C TYR A 95 -17.06 -9.11 4.57
N HIS A 96 -17.25 -10.24 3.90
CA HIS A 96 -16.83 -11.54 4.42
C HIS A 96 -15.32 -11.71 4.24
N MET A 97 -14.57 -11.71 5.34
CA MET A 97 -13.11 -11.75 5.36
C MET A 97 -12.61 -13.17 5.08
N LEU A 98 -12.03 -13.40 3.89
CA LEU A 98 -11.69 -14.73 3.41
C LEU A 98 -10.30 -15.19 3.85
N LYS A 99 -9.27 -14.36 3.64
CA LYS A 99 -7.88 -14.65 4.01
C LYS A 99 -7.11 -13.36 4.26
N ARG A 100 -6.10 -13.40 5.13
CA ARG A 100 -5.14 -12.29 5.28
C ARG A 100 -4.22 -12.26 4.06
N LEU A 101 -4.09 -11.09 3.43
CA LEU A 101 -3.16 -10.83 2.33
C LEU A 101 -1.81 -10.33 2.83
N GLY A 102 -1.81 -9.51 3.89
CA GLY A 102 -0.61 -8.91 4.46
C GLY A 102 -0.85 -8.20 5.79
N GLU A 103 0.24 -7.79 6.44
CA GLU A 103 0.28 -7.05 7.69
C GLU A 103 1.44 -6.07 7.68
N GLY A 104 1.20 -4.79 7.98
CA GLY A 104 2.23 -3.77 8.10
C GLY A 104 2.00 -2.93 9.35
N GLY A 105 2.87 -1.94 9.59
CA GLY A 105 2.79 -1.08 10.79
C GLY A 105 1.42 -0.40 10.94
N MET A 106 0.79 -0.05 9.82
CA MET A 106 -0.50 0.64 9.79
C MET A 106 -1.74 -0.26 10.00
N GLY A 107 -1.59 -1.57 9.87
CA GLY A 107 -2.73 -2.47 9.90
C GLY A 107 -2.55 -3.74 9.07
N LYS A 108 -3.66 -4.47 8.90
CA LYS A 108 -3.71 -5.75 8.21
C LYS A 108 -4.60 -5.66 6.98
N VAL A 109 -4.20 -6.28 5.88
CA VAL A 109 -4.97 -6.32 4.64
C VAL A 109 -5.51 -7.71 4.43
N TYR A 110 -6.78 -7.81 4.07
CA TYR A 110 -7.51 -9.07 3.87
C TYR A 110 -8.13 -9.11 2.48
N LEU A 111 -8.17 -10.29 1.88
CA LEU A 111 -9.09 -10.57 0.78
C LEU A 111 -10.45 -10.78 1.43
N ALA A 112 -11.44 -10.04 0.95
CA ALA A 112 -12.81 -10.17 1.38
C ALA A 112 -13.75 -10.25 0.18
N GLU A 113 -14.96 -10.72 0.41
CA GLU A 113 -16.03 -10.75 -0.57
C GLU A 113 -17.20 -9.90 -0.08
N HIS A 114 -17.68 -9.00 -0.93
CA HIS A 114 -18.87 -8.22 -0.63
C HIS A 114 -20.12 -9.13 -0.71
N VAL A 115 -20.75 -9.43 0.43
CA VAL A 115 -21.73 -10.51 0.58
C VAL A 115 -22.99 -10.36 -0.29
N LYS A 116 -23.36 -9.14 -0.68
CA LYS A 116 -24.52 -8.91 -1.57
C LYS A 116 -24.17 -8.89 -3.06
N MET A 117 -22.91 -8.63 -3.39
CA MET A 117 -22.46 -8.45 -4.77
C MET A 117 -21.60 -9.63 -5.26
N ASN A 118 -21.20 -10.53 -4.37
CA ASN A 118 -20.31 -11.66 -4.64
C ASN A 118 -19.04 -11.25 -5.40
N ARG A 119 -18.47 -10.10 -5.03
CA ARG A 119 -17.28 -9.51 -5.64
C ARG A 119 -16.13 -9.46 -4.64
N HIS A 120 -14.96 -9.88 -5.07
CA HIS A 120 -13.73 -9.76 -4.28
C HIS A 120 -13.28 -8.31 -4.14
N CYS A 121 -12.78 -7.98 -2.94
CA CYS A 121 -12.20 -6.70 -2.58
C CYS A 121 -11.06 -6.92 -1.58
N ALA A 122 -10.17 -5.95 -1.48
CA ALA A 122 -9.18 -5.91 -0.42
C ALA A 122 -9.69 -5.00 0.70
N VAL A 123 -9.64 -5.48 1.94
CA VAL A 123 -10.06 -4.73 3.13
C VAL A 123 -8.85 -4.53 4.03
N LYS A 124 -8.41 -3.29 4.15
CA LYS A 124 -7.34 -2.88 5.07
C LYS A 124 -7.97 -2.47 6.39
N VAL A 125 -7.74 -3.28 7.41
CA VAL A 125 -8.11 -3.02 8.80
C VAL A 125 -6.97 -2.27 9.48
N MET A 126 -7.25 -1.08 9.99
CA MET A 126 -6.24 -0.22 10.61
C MET A 126 -5.89 -0.71 12.01
N ASN A 127 -4.65 -0.51 12.43
CA ASN A 127 -4.24 -0.79 13.80
C ASN A 127 -4.86 0.26 14.74
N GLY A 128 -5.72 -0.18 15.67
CA GLY A 128 -6.40 0.72 16.62
C GLY A 128 -5.45 1.60 17.42
N ALA A 129 -4.24 1.11 17.73
CA ALA A 129 -3.22 1.89 18.46
C ALA A 129 -2.74 3.15 17.71
N LEU A 130 -2.94 3.21 16.40
CA LEU A 130 -2.58 4.36 15.57
C LEU A 130 -3.73 5.36 15.40
N LEU A 131 -4.93 5.02 15.85
CA LEU A 131 -6.14 5.84 15.75
C LEU A 131 -6.68 6.23 17.13
N ASN A 132 -5.79 6.25 18.13
CA ASN A 132 -6.13 6.52 19.53
C ASN A 132 -6.60 7.95 19.80
N ASP A 133 -6.44 8.88 18.86
CA ASP A 133 -6.99 10.23 18.94
C ASP A 133 -7.98 10.52 17.80
N SER A 134 -8.95 11.39 18.09
CA SER A 134 -10.01 11.78 17.16
C SER A 134 -9.46 12.45 15.90
N ASP A 135 -8.31 13.11 16.00
CA ASP A 135 -7.72 13.91 14.93
C ASP A 135 -7.09 13.01 13.86
N SER A 136 -6.48 11.90 14.26
CA SER A 136 -5.89 10.89 13.38
C SER A 136 -6.97 10.12 12.63
N ALA A 137 -8.09 9.80 13.29
CA ALA A 137 -9.25 9.20 12.62
C ALA A 137 -9.90 10.15 11.59
N GLN A 138 -10.06 11.44 11.92
CA GLN A 138 -10.58 12.44 10.99
C GLN A 138 -9.66 12.66 9.78
N ARG A 139 -8.34 12.71 10.01
CA ARG A 139 -7.36 12.81 8.92
C ARG A 139 -7.39 11.58 8.03
N PHE A 140 -7.45 10.38 8.62
CA PHE A 140 -7.61 9.15 7.85
C PHE A 140 -8.85 9.19 6.96
N ALA A 141 -10.00 9.57 7.50
CA ALA A 141 -11.24 9.69 6.73
C ALA A 141 -11.11 10.70 5.57
N ARG A 142 -10.44 11.83 5.81
CA ARG A 142 -10.18 12.84 4.78
C ARG A 142 -9.26 12.32 3.68
N GLU A 143 -8.16 11.65 4.04
CA GLU A 143 -7.22 11.09 3.05
C GLU A 143 -7.85 9.93 2.27
N ALA A 144 -8.63 9.06 2.92
CA ALA A 144 -9.39 8.00 2.25
C ALA A 144 -10.41 8.58 1.25
N SER A 145 -11.11 9.64 1.63
CA SER A 145 -12.04 10.37 0.75
C SER A 145 -11.32 11.02 -0.43
N ASN A 146 -10.13 11.60 -0.21
CA ASN A 146 -9.31 12.12 -1.30
C ASN A 146 -8.86 11.02 -2.26
N ALA A 147 -8.33 9.90 -1.74
CA ALA A 147 -7.87 8.78 -2.55
C ALA A 147 -9.01 8.16 -3.39
N ALA A 148 -10.23 8.11 -2.85
CA ALA A 148 -11.41 7.63 -3.59
C ALA A 148 -11.80 8.47 -4.82
N ARG A 149 -11.28 9.70 -4.94
CA ARG A 149 -11.48 10.55 -6.13
C ARG A 149 -10.61 10.12 -7.32
N ILE A 150 -9.56 9.34 -7.08
CA ILE A 150 -8.65 8.90 -8.13
C ILE A 150 -9.28 7.72 -8.87
N ILE A 151 -9.70 7.95 -10.12
CA ILE A 151 -10.26 6.91 -10.99
C ILE A 151 -9.33 6.78 -12.20
N HIS A 152 -8.53 5.71 -12.21
CA HIS A 152 -7.59 5.46 -13.31
C HIS A 152 -7.30 3.95 -13.44
N PRO A 153 -7.12 3.39 -14.66
CA PRO A 153 -6.83 1.96 -14.85
C PRO A 153 -5.62 1.44 -14.06
N ASN A 154 -4.58 2.28 -13.93
CA ASN A 154 -3.34 1.96 -13.21
C ASN A 154 -3.37 2.33 -11.72
N VAL A 155 -4.54 2.70 -11.17
CA VAL A 155 -4.73 2.95 -9.74
C VAL A 155 -5.74 1.94 -9.21
N ALA A 156 -5.45 1.32 -8.07
CA ALA A 156 -6.43 0.49 -7.39
C ALA A 156 -7.52 1.40 -6.77
N ALA A 157 -8.75 1.20 -7.21
CA ALA A 157 -9.86 2.05 -6.77
C ALA A 157 -10.16 1.85 -5.27
N VAL A 158 -10.40 2.93 -4.54
CA VAL A 158 -10.97 2.89 -3.20
C VAL A 158 -12.49 2.89 -3.32
N PHE A 159 -13.15 1.88 -2.76
CA PHE A 159 -14.60 1.71 -2.84
C PHE A 159 -15.34 2.28 -1.64
N ASP A 160 -14.78 2.11 -0.45
CA ASP A 160 -15.47 2.44 0.80
C ASP A 160 -14.47 2.64 1.93
N TYR A 161 -14.88 3.36 2.97
CA TYR A 161 -14.15 3.44 4.24
C TYR A 161 -15.17 3.58 5.38
N GLY A 162 -14.81 3.10 6.56
CA GLY A 162 -15.70 3.26 7.71
C GLY A 162 -15.14 2.69 9.00
N GLU A 163 -15.99 2.69 10.01
CA GLU A 163 -15.73 2.09 11.31
C GLU A 163 -16.85 1.08 11.61
N ALA A 164 -16.47 -0.13 12.01
CA ALA A 164 -17.41 -1.15 12.47
C ALA A 164 -16.74 -1.99 13.55
N ASP A 165 -17.50 -2.38 14.58
CA ASP A 165 -17.00 -3.19 15.69
C ASP A 165 -15.76 -2.60 16.39
N GLY A 166 -15.66 -1.26 16.43
CA GLY A 166 -14.50 -0.54 16.99
C GLY A 166 -13.24 -0.61 16.13
N VAL A 167 -13.39 -0.96 14.85
CA VAL A 167 -12.30 -1.14 13.90
C VAL A 167 -12.53 -0.24 12.70
N VAL A 168 -11.54 0.61 12.42
CA VAL A 168 -11.51 1.42 11.19
C VAL A 168 -10.97 0.59 10.05
N TYR A 169 -11.65 0.65 8.90
CA TYR A 169 -11.29 -0.11 7.72
C TYR A 169 -11.41 0.73 6.44
N LEU A 170 -10.66 0.29 5.43
CA LEU A 170 -10.69 0.79 4.06
C LEU A 170 -10.93 -0.37 3.11
N VAL A 171 -11.84 -0.19 2.17
CA VAL A 171 -12.16 -1.18 1.13
C VAL A 171 -11.68 -0.67 -0.20
N MET A 172 -10.91 -1.50 -0.88
CA MET A 172 -10.28 -1.17 -2.16
C MET A 172 -10.38 -2.33 -3.15
N GLU A 173 -10.07 -2.03 -4.40
CA GLU A 173 -9.95 -3.00 -5.46
C GLU A 173 -8.98 -4.12 -5.05
N TYR A 174 -9.44 -5.37 -5.14
CA TYR A 174 -8.54 -6.51 -5.08
C TYR A 174 -7.91 -6.70 -6.46
N VAL A 175 -6.59 -6.53 -6.54
CA VAL A 175 -5.82 -6.76 -7.76
C VAL A 175 -5.24 -8.17 -7.68
N GLU A 176 -5.68 -9.04 -8.59
CA GLU A 176 -5.14 -10.39 -8.71
C GLU A 176 -3.80 -10.35 -9.46
N GLY A 177 -2.72 -10.41 -8.71
CA GLY A 177 -1.35 -10.27 -9.22
C GLY A 177 -0.31 -10.38 -8.11
N GLU A 178 0.92 -10.03 -8.43
CA GLU A 178 2.04 -10.00 -7.48
C GLU A 178 2.69 -8.61 -7.41
N SER A 179 3.34 -8.27 -6.30
CA SER A 179 4.03 -6.97 -6.22
C SER A 179 5.36 -6.99 -6.99
N ILE A 180 5.89 -5.81 -7.31
CA ILE A 180 7.25 -5.70 -7.89
C ILE A 180 8.31 -6.33 -6.97
N THR A 181 8.14 -6.27 -5.64
CA THR A 181 9.05 -6.94 -4.70
C THR A 181 9.14 -8.43 -4.99
N ARG A 182 8.00 -9.12 -5.09
CA ARG A 182 7.94 -10.56 -5.40
C ARG A 182 8.46 -10.88 -6.78
N LEU A 183 8.10 -10.04 -7.74
CA LEU A 183 8.56 -10.16 -9.12
C LEU A 183 10.10 -10.14 -9.17
N LEU A 184 10.74 -9.22 -8.45
CA LEU A 184 12.20 -9.12 -8.36
C LEU A 184 12.83 -10.21 -7.48
N GLU A 185 12.17 -10.70 -6.44
CA GLU A 185 12.63 -11.88 -5.71
C GLU A 185 12.69 -13.13 -6.61
N ARG A 186 11.72 -13.26 -7.54
CA ARG A 186 11.65 -14.39 -8.47
C ARG A 186 12.60 -14.24 -9.66
N GLU A 187 12.66 -13.06 -10.27
CA GLU A 187 13.35 -12.84 -11.55
C GLU A 187 14.71 -12.12 -11.40
N GLY A 188 14.99 -11.55 -10.22
CA GLY A 188 16.21 -10.78 -9.94
C GLY A 188 16.16 -9.37 -10.52
N MET A 189 16.08 -9.26 -11.84
CA MET A 189 15.93 -8.01 -12.59
C MET A 189 15.01 -8.20 -13.80
N LEU A 190 14.48 -7.11 -14.35
CA LEU A 190 13.57 -7.14 -15.48
C LEU A 190 14.27 -6.70 -16.78
N PRO A 191 13.87 -7.26 -17.94
CA PRO A 191 14.26 -6.73 -19.23
C PRO A 191 13.90 -5.24 -19.35
N PRO A 192 14.75 -4.40 -19.96
CA PRO A 192 14.53 -2.95 -20.01
C PRO A 192 13.17 -2.55 -20.59
N ALA A 193 12.71 -3.24 -21.64
CA ALA A 193 11.42 -2.98 -22.26
C ALA A 193 10.24 -3.21 -21.29
N ARG A 194 10.29 -4.29 -20.51
CA ARG A 194 9.28 -4.64 -19.50
C ARG A 194 9.30 -3.63 -18.35
N ALA A 195 10.49 -3.30 -17.84
CA ALA A 195 10.67 -2.31 -16.78
C ALA A 195 10.14 -0.92 -17.18
N VAL A 196 10.39 -0.51 -18.43
CA VAL A 196 9.91 0.76 -18.99
C VAL A 196 8.39 0.77 -19.18
N ASP A 197 7.79 -0.32 -19.67
CA ASP A 197 6.33 -0.40 -19.80
C ASP A 197 5.63 -0.31 -18.43
N ILE A 198 6.16 -1.02 -17.42
CA ILE A 198 5.67 -0.93 -16.02
C ILE A 198 5.83 0.50 -15.50
N ALA A 199 7.01 1.10 -15.66
CA ALA A 199 7.30 2.46 -15.19
C ALA A 199 6.39 3.50 -15.84
N HIS A 200 6.08 3.33 -17.13
CA HIS A 200 5.16 4.19 -17.86
C HIS A 200 3.75 4.10 -17.25
N GLN A 201 3.26 2.89 -17.00
CA GLN A 201 1.95 2.67 -16.36
C GLN A 201 1.88 3.26 -14.94
N VAL A 202 2.96 3.16 -14.17
CA VAL A 202 3.05 3.79 -12.84
C VAL A 202 3.07 5.32 -12.97
N ALA A 203 3.77 5.87 -13.96
CA ALA A 203 3.76 7.31 -14.22
C ALA A 203 2.35 7.81 -14.59
N GLU A 204 1.57 7.07 -15.38
CA GLU A 204 0.16 7.40 -15.65
C GLU A 204 -0.70 7.43 -14.36
N ALA A 205 -0.48 6.47 -13.46
CA ALA A 205 -1.14 6.46 -12.16
C ALA A 205 -0.79 7.70 -11.31
N LEU A 206 0.49 8.09 -11.31
CA LEU A 206 0.96 9.30 -10.61
C LEU A 206 0.39 10.58 -11.23
N VAL A 207 0.32 10.67 -12.57
CA VAL A 207 -0.32 11.81 -13.25
C VAL A 207 -1.76 11.99 -12.76
N ALA A 208 -2.56 10.92 -12.78
CA ALA A 208 -3.96 10.98 -12.36
C ALA A 208 -4.13 11.43 -10.89
N ALA A 209 -3.23 11.02 -10.00
CA ALA A 209 -3.24 11.45 -8.60
C ALA A 209 -2.77 12.91 -8.43
N HIS A 210 -1.68 13.29 -9.10
CA HIS A 210 -1.04 14.61 -8.99
C HIS A 210 -1.94 15.72 -9.53
N GLU A 211 -2.73 15.46 -10.59
CA GLU A 211 -3.74 16.40 -11.12
C GLU A 211 -4.84 16.73 -10.10
N LEU A 212 -5.09 15.82 -9.16
CA LEU A 212 -6.03 16.02 -8.05
C LEU A 212 -5.36 16.61 -6.80
N GLY A 213 -4.06 16.93 -6.86
CA GLY A 213 -3.26 17.43 -5.76
C GLY A 213 -2.89 16.36 -4.72
N ILE A 214 -2.99 15.07 -5.08
CA ILE A 214 -2.73 13.95 -4.18
C ILE A 214 -1.34 13.41 -4.48
N VAL A 215 -0.45 13.43 -3.49
CA VAL A 215 0.91 12.86 -3.56
C VAL A 215 0.90 11.51 -2.85
N HIS A 216 1.51 10.48 -3.43
CA HIS A 216 1.49 9.12 -2.89
C HIS A 216 2.31 9.02 -1.59
N ARG A 217 3.52 9.57 -1.57
CA ARG A 217 4.45 9.68 -0.41
C ARG A 217 5.05 8.36 0.10
N ASP A 218 4.40 7.21 -0.06
CA ASP A 218 4.98 5.88 0.26
C ASP A 218 5.11 5.00 -1.00
N LEU A 219 5.56 5.57 -2.13
CA LEU A 219 5.68 4.78 -3.36
C LEU A 219 6.88 3.83 -3.24
N LYS A 220 6.62 2.52 -3.35
CA LYS A 220 7.62 1.46 -3.26
C LYS A 220 7.18 0.23 -4.05
N PRO A 221 8.09 -0.73 -4.33
CA PRO A 221 7.76 -1.96 -5.06
C PRO A 221 6.55 -2.75 -4.52
N ASP A 222 6.34 -2.74 -3.20
CA ASP A 222 5.21 -3.43 -2.57
C ASP A 222 3.84 -2.82 -2.89
N ASN A 223 3.83 -1.52 -3.23
CA ASN A 223 2.63 -0.77 -3.53
C ASN A 223 2.34 -0.72 -5.04
N ILE A 224 3.04 -1.54 -5.85
CA ILE A 224 2.80 -1.70 -7.28
C ILE A 224 2.53 -3.19 -7.54
N ILE A 225 1.28 -3.51 -7.86
CA ILE A 225 0.84 -4.86 -8.19
C ILE A 225 0.84 -5.05 -9.70
N ILE A 226 1.48 -6.11 -10.17
CA ILE A 226 1.51 -6.56 -11.54
C ILE A 226 0.48 -7.67 -11.73
N ALA A 227 -0.57 -7.36 -12.48
CA ALA A 227 -1.63 -8.28 -12.86
C ALA A 227 -1.45 -8.76 -14.31
N PRO A 228 -1.88 -9.98 -14.64
CA PRO A 228 -1.85 -10.46 -16.01
C PRO A 228 -2.83 -9.68 -16.89
N GLY A 229 -2.34 -9.11 -17.98
CA GLY A 229 -3.15 -8.47 -19.01
C GLY A 229 -3.38 -9.34 -20.23
N LYS A 230 -4.09 -8.77 -21.21
CA LYS A 230 -4.31 -9.44 -22.50
C LYS A 230 -2.97 -9.67 -23.21
N ASN A 231 -2.86 -10.80 -23.90
CA ASN A 231 -1.67 -11.21 -24.66
C ASN A 231 -0.38 -11.30 -23.83
N GLY A 232 -0.49 -11.52 -22.51
CA GLY A 232 0.68 -11.66 -21.63
C GLY A 232 1.36 -10.34 -21.25
N ARG A 233 0.77 -9.18 -21.59
CA ARG A 233 1.27 -7.87 -21.13
C ARG A 233 0.98 -7.68 -19.64
N ASP A 234 1.92 -7.13 -18.90
CA ASP A 234 1.71 -6.72 -17.51
C ASP A 234 0.77 -5.52 -17.40
N ILE A 235 -0.15 -5.57 -16.44
CA ILE A 235 -0.95 -4.42 -16.01
C ILE A 235 -0.45 -4.00 -14.63
N ALA A 236 0.18 -2.83 -14.55
CA ALA A 236 0.62 -2.28 -13.28
C ALA A 236 -0.51 -1.49 -12.61
N LYS A 237 -0.79 -1.79 -11.34
CA LYS A 237 -1.72 -1.03 -10.50
C LYS A 237 -1.02 -0.55 -9.24
N VAL A 238 -1.07 0.76 -9.01
CA VAL A 238 -0.58 1.40 -7.79
C VAL A 238 -1.67 1.36 -6.72
N VAL A 239 -1.32 0.90 -5.52
CA VAL A 239 -2.22 0.78 -4.35
C VAL A 239 -1.83 1.76 -3.25
N ASP A 240 -2.69 1.99 -2.25
CA ASP A 240 -2.37 2.73 -1.01
C ASP A 240 -1.98 4.23 -1.18
N PHE A 241 -2.52 4.95 -2.18
CA PHE A 241 -2.26 6.39 -2.37
C PHE A 241 -2.53 7.25 -1.13
N GLY A 242 -1.51 7.88 -0.57
CA GLY A 242 -1.64 9.02 0.37
C GLY A 242 -2.16 8.69 1.77
N ILE A 243 -2.61 7.46 2.02
CA ILE A 243 -3.23 7.07 3.30
C ILE A 243 -2.19 6.93 4.42
N ALA A 244 -0.92 6.63 4.06
CA ALA A 244 0.18 6.47 5.01
C ALA A 244 0.39 7.69 5.90
N LYS A 245 0.33 8.89 5.32
CA LYS A 245 0.63 10.13 6.04
C LYS A 245 -0.50 10.63 6.93
N ALA A 246 -1.74 10.17 6.71
CA ALA A 246 -2.90 10.58 7.50
C ALA A 246 -2.73 10.31 9.00
N ILE A 247 -1.90 9.31 9.33
CA ILE A 247 -1.59 8.87 10.69
C ILE A 247 -0.32 9.53 11.23
N GLU A 248 0.60 9.93 10.35
CA GLU A 248 1.95 10.41 10.74
C GLU A 248 2.01 11.90 11.04
N GLU A 249 1.06 12.72 10.55
CA GLU A 249 1.02 14.17 10.79
C GLU A 249 0.66 14.58 12.23
N GLY A 250 0.93 13.77 13.27
CA GLY A 250 0.98 14.28 14.65
C GLY A 250 1.87 15.55 14.74
N PRO A 251 1.69 16.42 15.75
CA PRO A 251 2.34 17.73 15.79
C PRO A 251 3.81 17.58 15.42
N THR A 252 4.22 18.40 14.46
CA THR A 252 5.40 18.39 13.57
C THR A 252 6.80 18.27 14.23
N GLU A 253 6.89 17.74 15.44
CA GLU A 253 8.11 17.61 16.25
C GLU A 253 8.60 16.16 16.43
N SER A 254 7.84 15.14 16.00
CA SER A 254 8.14 13.74 16.36
C SER A 254 8.95 12.94 15.35
N LEU A 255 9.17 13.42 14.11
CA LEU A 255 10.03 12.73 13.13
C LEU A 255 11.51 12.74 13.53
N THR A 256 11.95 13.70 14.34
CA THR A 256 13.35 13.85 14.79
C THR A 256 13.59 13.48 16.24
N ARG A 257 12.56 13.47 17.12
CA ARG A 257 12.77 13.35 18.58
C ARG A 257 12.96 11.92 19.10
N THR A 258 12.65 10.89 18.30
CA THR A 258 12.78 9.47 18.70
C THR A 258 13.71 8.64 17.82
N GLY A 259 14.30 9.22 16.76
CA GLY A 259 15.21 8.51 15.86
C GLY A 259 14.59 7.34 15.07
N LEU A 260 13.27 7.19 15.12
CA LEU A 260 12.52 6.16 14.40
C LEU A 260 11.96 6.78 13.12
N VAL A 261 12.65 6.56 12.01
CA VAL A 261 12.04 6.76 10.68
C VAL A 261 10.91 5.73 10.58
N ILE A 262 9.67 6.19 10.66
CA ILE A 262 8.48 5.36 10.43
C ILE A 262 8.34 5.22 8.91
N GLY A 263 8.32 3.97 8.41
CA GLY A 263 8.19 3.66 6.98
C GLY A 263 9.33 2.80 6.40
N THR A 264 9.37 2.71 5.08
CA THR A 264 10.41 2.00 4.29
C THR A 264 11.40 3.04 3.74
N PRO A 265 12.42 3.47 4.50
CA PRO A 265 13.33 4.55 4.09
C PRO A 265 14.07 4.25 2.78
N GLU A 266 14.08 3.01 2.33
CA GLU A 266 14.79 2.54 1.15
C GLU A 266 14.28 3.13 -0.17
N TYR A 267 13.08 3.73 -0.21
CA TYR A 267 12.55 4.41 -1.40
C TYR A 267 12.16 5.88 -1.17
N MET A 268 12.30 6.38 0.06
CA MET A 268 12.00 7.77 0.41
C MET A 268 12.94 8.75 -0.29
N SER A 269 12.40 9.88 -0.72
CA SER A 269 13.18 11.00 -1.25
C SER A 269 14.03 11.69 -0.18
N PRO A 270 15.12 12.39 -0.56
CA PRO A 270 15.94 13.17 0.35
C PRO A 270 15.14 14.14 1.24
N GLU A 271 14.20 14.87 0.65
CA GLU A 271 13.33 15.81 1.36
C GLU A 271 12.44 15.11 2.39
N GLN A 272 11.94 13.90 2.11
CA GLN A 272 11.19 13.12 3.09
C GLN A 272 12.05 12.70 4.28
N LEU A 273 13.29 12.27 4.02
CA LEU A 273 14.23 11.86 5.06
C LEU A 273 14.68 13.05 5.94
N LEU A 274 14.69 14.25 5.38
CA LEU A 274 15.01 15.49 6.09
C LEU A 274 13.79 16.10 6.81
N GLY A 275 12.58 15.64 6.52
CA GLY A 275 11.34 16.24 7.02
C GLY A 275 10.99 17.56 6.34
N ASP A 276 11.58 17.84 5.18
CA ASP A 276 11.30 19.02 4.36
C ASP A 276 9.92 18.94 3.68
N PRO A 277 9.39 20.04 3.14
CA PRO A 277 8.14 20.02 2.38
C PRO A 277 8.18 19.04 1.20
N VAL A 278 7.18 18.16 1.14
CA VAL A 278 7.04 17.08 0.15
C VAL A 278 5.99 17.45 -0.89
N ASP A 279 6.38 17.42 -2.18
CA ASP A 279 5.50 17.59 -3.33
C ASP A 279 5.51 16.36 -4.27
N ALA A 280 4.84 16.47 -5.42
CA ALA A 280 4.77 15.41 -6.44
C ALA A 280 6.14 14.87 -6.89
N ARG A 281 7.21 15.67 -6.78
CA ARG A 281 8.57 15.28 -7.19
C ARG A 281 9.21 14.27 -6.23
N SER A 282 8.67 14.10 -5.04
CA SER A 282 9.07 13.01 -4.14
C SER A 282 8.65 11.65 -4.70
N ASP A 283 7.42 11.53 -5.25
CA ASP A 283 6.97 10.29 -5.90
C ASP A 283 7.80 9.98 -7.16
N ILE A 284 8.20 11.02 -7.90
CA ILE A 284 9.08 10.90 -9.07
C ILE A 284 10.44 10.31 -8.68
N TYR A 285 11.00 10.74 -7.55
CA TYR A 285 12.24 10.18 -7.02
C TYR A 285 12.07 8.70 -6.62
N SER A 286 10.99 8.38 -5.90
CA SER A 286 10.69 7.00 -5.52
C SER A 286 10.50 6.09 -6.74
N LEU A 287 9.85 6.59 -7.80
CA LEU A 287 9.78 5.89 -9.09
C LEU A 287 11.17 5.67 -9.68
N GLY A 288 12.08 6.65 -9.61
CA GLY A 288 13.48 6.48 -10.00
C GLY A 288 14.18 5.33 -9.27
N CYS A 289 13.98 5.21 -7.95
CA CYS A 289 14.52 4.10 -7.17
C CYS A 289 13.98 2.75 -7.64
N ILE A 290 12.67 2.68 -7.91
CA ILE A 290 12.00 1.46 -8.39
C ILE A 290 12.51 1.07 -9.78
N VAL A 291 12.61 2.03 -10.72
CA VAL A 291 13.11 1.77 -12.08
C VAL A 291 14.57 1.31 -12.03
N TYR A 292 15.42 1.97 -11.24
CA TYR A 292 16.80 1.53 -11.03
C TYR A 292 16.85 0.08 -10.56
N GLN A 293 16.03 -0.28 -9.58
CA GLN A 293 16.00 -1.63 -9.03
C GLN A 293 15.44 -2.65 -10.02
N MET A 294 14.40 -2.32 -10.79
CA MET A 294 13.89 -3.18 -11.85
C MET A 294 14.97 -3.48 -12.89
N LEU A 295 15.76 -2.48 -13.28
CA LEU A 295 16.78 -2.64 -14.33
C LEU A 295 18.03 -3.38 -13.85
N THR A 296 18.41 -3.24 -12.57
CA THR A 296 19.71 -3.73 -12.06
C THR A 296 19.60 -4.88 -11.07
N GLY A 297 18.39 -5.14 -10.55
CA GLY A 297 18.13 -6.05 -9.44
C GLY A 297 18.65 -5.56 -8.08
N ARG A 298 19.23 -4.37 -8.00
CA ARG A 298 19.79 -3.78 -6.77
C ARG A 298 19.18 -2.40 -6.51
N ARG A 299 19.09 -2.01 -5.24
CA ARG A 299 18.67 -0.65 -4.88
C ARG A 299 19.79 0.35 -5.22
N PRO A 300 19.48 1.61 -5.56
CA PRO A 300 20.51 2.60 -5.87
C PRO A 300 21.40 2.93 -4.66
N PHE A 301 20.85 2.85 -3.46
CA PHE A 301 21.57 3.06 -2.20
C PHE A 301 21.36 1.82 -1.33
N ASP A 302 22.23 0.83 -1.50
CA ASP A 302 22.18 -0.45 -0.78
C ASP A 302 23.38 -0.52 0.17
N GLU A 303 23.16 -0.19 1.44
CA GLU A 303 24.18 -0.17 2.48
C GLU A 303 23.84 -1.14 3.62
N PRO A 304 24.83 -1.65 4.37
CA PRO A 304 24.61 -2.59 5.47
C PRO A 304 23.70 -2.06 6.57
N THR A 305 23.73 -0.74 6.84
CA THR A 305 22.85 -0.11 7.85
C THR A 305 21.97 0.98 7.25
N ARG A 306 20.81 1.20 7.88
CA ARG A 306 19.85 2.23 7.47
C ARG A 306 20.47 3.62 7.53
N GLU A 307 21.24 3.91 8.56
CA GLU A 307 21.91 5.20 8.76
C GLU A 307 22.94 5.46 7.66
N GLN A 308 23.69 4.43 7.24
CA GLN A 308 24.62 4.52 6.13
C GLN A 308 23.90 4.77 4.80
N MET A 309 22.81 4.04 4.55
CA MET A 309 21.99 4.22 3.34
C MET A 309 21.40 5.64 3.27
N ILE A 310 20.82 6.13 4.37
CA ILE A 310 20.28 7.49 4.48
C ILE A 310 21.39 8.51 4.25
N LYS A 311 22.53 8.38 4.96
CA LYS A 311 23.67 9.28 4.80
C LYS A 311 24.11 9.34 3.34
N ARG A 312 24.34 8.17 2.72
CA ARG A 312 24.79 8.06 1.33
C ARG A 312 23.81 8.73 0.38
N ARG A 313 22.51 8.47 0.54
CA ARG A 313 21.44 9.11 -0.26
C ARG A 313 21.44 10.64 -0.13
N LEU A 314 21.71 11.16 1.06
CA LEU A 314 21.73 12.59 1.32
C LEU A 314 23.02 13.27 0.84
N THR A 315 24.15 12.55 0.77
CA THR A 315 25.46 13.16 0.49
C THR A 315 26.03 12.87 -0.89
N GLU A 316 25.75 11.70 -1.47
CA GLU A 316 26.35 11.22 -2.71
C GLU A 316 25.41 11.34 -3.91
N LYS A 317 25.96 11.28 -5.12
CA LYS A 317 25.16 11.14 -6.35
C LYS A 317 24.66 9.70 -6.45
N ALA A 318 23.46 9.54 -7.01
CA ALA A 318 22.96 8.21 -7.32
C ALA A 318 23.88 7.51 -8.35
N PRO A 319 24.13 6.20 -8.20
CA PRO A 319 24.86 5.43 -9.20
C PRO A 319 24.08 5.38 -10.52
N HIS A 320 24.80 5.18 -11.63
CA HIS A 320 24.17 5.00 -12.93
C HIS A 320 23.79 3.52 -13.12
N PRO A 321 22.56 3.19 -13.59
CA PRO A 321 22.21 1.81 -13.96
C PRO A 321 23.23 1.16 -14.89
N ARG A 322 23.83 1.92 -15.81
CA ARG A 322 24.87 1.44 -16.73
C ARG A 322 26.17 0.97 -16.07
N ASP A 323 26.42 1.37 -14.81
CA ASP A 323 27.56 0.86 -14.03
C ASP A 323 27.40 -0.64 -13.72
N LEU A 324 26.16 -1.14 -13.68
CA LEU A 324 25.82 -2.54 -13.43
C LEU A 324 25.34 -3.29 -14.69
N VAL A 325 24.68 -2.59 -15.61
CA VAL A 325 24.13 -3.17 -16.84
C VAL A 325 24.59 -2.34 -18.03
N ALA A 326 25.77 -2.67 -18.56
CA ALA A 326 26.48 -1.86 -19.55
C ALA A 326 25.70 -1.64 -20.87
N ASP A 327 24.83 -2.58 -21.24
CA ASP A 327 24.05 -2.56 -22.49
C ASP A 327 22.74 -1.76 -22.40
N LEU A 328 22.41 -1.17 -21.24
CA LEU A 328 21.21 -0.34 -21.10
C LEU A 328 21.26 0.89 -22.01
N PRO A 329 20.18 1.27 -22.71
CA PRO A 329 20.16 2.47 -23.54
C PRO A 329 20.64 3.72 -22.80
N LYS A 330 21.49 4.54 -23.43
CA LYS A 330 22.06 5.74 -22.79
C LYS A 330 20.96 6.71 -22.37
N THR A 331 19.94 6.83 -23.20
CA THR A 331 18.78 7.69 -22.93
C THR A 331 18.05 7.25 -21.66
N LEU A 332 17.85 5.95 -21.46
CA LEU A 332 17.19 5.41 -20.26
C LEU A 332 18.02 5.66 -18.99
N ASP A 333 19.34 5.48 -19.08
CA ASP A 333 20.27 5.74 -17.97
C ASP A 333 20.22 7.21 -17.52
N LEU A 334 20.21 8.16 -18.46
CA LEU A 334 20.09 9.59 -18.16
C LEU A 334 18.73 9.94 -17.54
N ILE A 335 17.65 9.28 -17.97
CA ILE A 335 16.32 9.46 -17.37
C ILE A 335 16.35 9.02 -15.89
N VAL A 336 16.87 7.82 -15.61
CA VAL A 336 16.95 7.30 -14.23
C VAL A 336 17.84 8.18 -13.36
N ALA A 337 18.98 8.63 -13.87
CA ALA A 337 19.86 9.54 -13.15
C ALA A 337 19.17 10.87 -12.78
N ARG A 338 18.33 11.41 -13.69
CA ARG A 338 17.56 12.64 -13.42
C ARG A 338 16.38 12.41 -12.47
N LEU A 339 15.70 11.26 -12.53
CA LEU A 339 14.70 10.88 -11.51
C LEU A 339 15.31 10.87 -10.11
N LEU A 340 16.54 10.37 -9.99
CA LEU A 340 17.30 10.23 -8.74
C LEU A 340 18.10 11.47 -8.34
N ALA A 341 17.89 12.62 -8.98
CA ALA A 341 18.56 13.85 -8.58
C ALA A 341 18.19 14.20 -7.13
N ARG A 342 19.18 14.56 -6.31
CA ARG A 342 18.95 14.81 -4.88
C ARG A 342 18.00 15.99 -4.64
N THR A 343 18.22 17.10 -5.35
CA THR A 343 17.37 18.30 -5.24
C THR A 343 16.09 18.12 -6.05
N PRO A 344 14.89 18.38 -5.48
CA PRO A 344 13.63 18.25 -6.23
C PRO A 344 13.58 19.08 -7.52
N HIS A 345 14.17 20.27 -7.54
CA HIS A 345 14.21 21.14 -8.73
C HIS A 345 15.09 20.61 -9.87
N ASP A 346 16.02 19.69 -9.59
CA ASP A 346 16.89 19.10 -10.61
C ASP A 346 16.23 17.87 -11.28
N ARG A 347 15.10 17.40 -10.74
CA ARG A 347 14.31 16.28 -11.28
C ARG A 347 13.43 16.73 -12.45
N TYR A 348 12.60 15.80 -12.93
CA TYR A 348 11.47 16.13 -13.80
C TYR A 348 10.42 16.92 -13.03
N ALA A 349 9.79 17.88 -13.70
CA ALA A 349 8.84 18.77 -13.03
C ALA A 349 7.51 18.06 -12.72
N THR A 350 7.11 17.10 -13.56
CA THR A 350 5.83 16.39 -13.46
C THR A 350 5.96 14.92 -13.83
N ALA A 351 5.04 14.08 -13.32
CA ALA A 351 4.97 12.67 -13.72
C ALA A 351 4.62 12.51 -15.22
N ALA A 352 3.92 13.48 -15.82
CA ALA A 352 3.60 13.48 -17.25
C ALA A 352 4.86 13.59 -18.12
N GLU A 353 5.81 14.44 -17.71
CA GLU A 353 7.12 14.56 -18.38
C GLU A 353 7.86 13.22 -18.35
N VAL A 354 7.85 12.51 -17.21
CA VAL A 354 8.47 11.19 -17.09
C VAL A 354 7.80 10.17 -18.00
N ARG A 355 6.45 10.07 -17.94
CA ARG A 355 5.66 9.17 -18.78
C ARG A 355 6.01 9.33 -20.26
N ASP A 356 6.01 10.57 -20.74
CA ASP A 356 6.20 10.88 -22.16
C ASP A 356 7.62 10.56 -22.66
N LEU A 357 8.61 10.47 -21.75
CA LEU A 357 10.00 10.15 -22.07
C LEU A 357 10.33 8.65 -22.02
N LEU A 358 9.61 7.86 -21.21
CA LEU A 358 9.95 6.46 -20.93
C LEU A 358 9.89 5.57 -22.19
N ILE A 359 8.79 5.58 -22.93
CA ILE A 359 8.63 4.72 -24.13
C ILE A 359 9.60 5.11 -25.25
N PRO A 360 9.79 6.41 -25.60
CA PRO A 360 10.78 6.80 -26.60
C PRO A 360 12.21 6.40 -26.25
N ALA A 361 12.57 6.34 -24.96
CA ALA A 361 13.93 6.06 -24.52
C ALA A 361 14.47 4.69 -24.95
N ILE A 362 13.58 3.72 -25.17
CA ILE A 362 13.94 2.37 -25.65
C ILE A 362 13.71 2.20 -27.16
N ALA A 363 12.86 3.03 -27.77
CA ALA A 363 12.53 2.94 -29.19
C ALA A 363 13.63 3.52 -30.10
N LEU A 364 14.36 4.55 -29.64
CA LEU A 364 15.33 5.28 -30.45
C LEU A 364 16.69 4.59 -30.61
N GLU A 365 17.05 3.69 -29.69
CA GLU A 365 18.37 3.02 -29.68
C GLU A 365 18.32 1.58 -30.26
N GLY A 366 17.27 1.25 -31.02
CA GLY A 366 17.20 -0.01 -31.79
C GLY A 366 17.00 -1.29 -30.95
N GLY A 367 16.61 -1.16 -29.68
CA GLY A 367 16.42 -2.29 -28.74
C GLY A 367 15.16 -3.12 -28.97
N PHE A 368 14.65 -3.17 -30.21
CA PHE A 368 13.40 -3.84 -30.56
C PHE A 368 13.64 -5.08 -31.42
N ASP A 369 14.04 -6.18 -30.77
CA ASP A 369 13.90 -7.54 -31.28
C ASP A 369 13.23 -8.45 -30.22
N ASP A 370 12.28 -7.92 -29.43
CA ASP A 370 11.37 -8.76 -28.66
C ASP A 370 10.03 -8.91 -29.41
N PRO A 371 9.76 -10.07 -30.05
CA PRO A 371 8.53 -10.31 -30.80
C PRO A 371 7.27 -10.37 -29.92
N SER A 372 7.41 -10.40 -28.59
CA SER A 372 6.29 -10.43 -27.64
C SER A 372 5.76 -9.04 -27.25
N TRP A 373 6.54 -7.97 -27.45
CA TRP A 373 6.14 -6.62 -27.07
C TRP A 373 5.42 -5.90 -28.22
N ARG A 374 4.32 -5.22 -27.88
CA ARG A 374 3.62 -4.31 -28.80
C ARG A 374 3.49 -2.94 -28.14
N PRO A 375 3.79 -1.84 -28.85
CA PRO A 375 3.66 -0.51 -28.28
C PRO A 375 2.20 -0.28 -27.85
N PRO A 376 1.96 0.43 -26.74
CA PRO A 376 0.61 0.74 -26.32
C PRO A 376 -0.09 1.50 -27.44
N THR A 377 -1.12 0.88 -28.02
CA THR A 377 -2.13 1.64 -28.74
C THR A 377 -2.81 2.53 -27.71
N ARG A 378 -2.99 3.82 -28.03
CA ARG A 378 -3.83 4.72 -27.23
C ARG A 378 -5.27 4.18 -27.24
N SER A 379 -5.56 3.18 -26.44
CA SER A 379 -6.92 2.74 -26.16
C SER A 379 -7.37 3.53 -24.94
N ASN A 380 -8.27 4.49 -25.14
CA ASN A 380 -9.17 4.90 -24.07
C ASN A 380 -9.83 3.62 -23.55
N PRO A 381 -9.67 3.24 -22.27
CA PRO A 381 -10.56 2.26 -21.71
C PRO A 381 -11.90 2.96 -21.53
N THR A 382 -12.75 2.85 -22.56
CA THR A 382 -14.19 2.98 -22.35
C THR A 382 -14.53 1.91 -21.32
N ILE A 383 -14.83 2.34 -20.10
CA ILE A 383 -15.53 1.51 -19.14
C ILE A 383 -16.85 1.14 -19.80
N PHE A 384 -16.91 -0.05 -20.40
CA PHE A 384 -18.19 -0.65 -20.74
C PHE A 384 -18.79 -1.09 -19.42
N ILE A 385 -19.63 -0.23 -18.84
CA ILE A 385 -20.73 -0.72 -18.01
C ILE A 385 -21.63 -1.48 -18.98
N GLN A 386 -21.33 -2.76 -19.17
CA GLN A 386 -22.25 -3.66 -19.85
C GLN A 386 -23.38 -3.86 -18.86
N ALA A 387 -24.42 -3.04 -18.98
CA ALA A 387 -25.69 -3.30 -18.34
C ALA A 387 -26.14 -4.68 -18.82
N ALA A 388 -26.03 -5.67 -17.94
CA ALA A 388 -26.66 -6.95 -18.19
C ALA A 388 -28.17 -6.70 -18.15
N GLU A 389 -28.79 -6.55 -19.31
CA GLU A 389 -30.22 -6.80 -19.46
C GLU A 389 -30.44 -8.28 -19.14
N GLN A 390 -30.76 -8.57 -17.88
CA GLN A 390 -31.33 -9.85 -17.53
C GLN A 390 -32.83 -9.80 -17.84
N PRO A 391 -33.40 -10.84 -18.46
CA PRO A 391 -34.84 -10.95 -18.59
C PRO A 391 -35.46 -11.02 -17.20
N THR A 392 -36.45 -10.17 -16.94
CA THR A 392 -37.28 -10.17 -15.73
C THR A 392 -37.88 -11.56 -15.52
N GLN A 393 -37.31 -12.32 -14.59
CA GLN A 393 -37.99 -13.44 -13.95
C GLN A 393 -38.82 -12.88 -12.80
N GLU A 394 -40.13 -13.07 -12.86
CA GLU A 394 -41.05 -12.78 -11.77
C GLU A 394 -40.64 -13.58 -10.54
N MET A 395 -40.17 -12.85 -9.51
CA MET A 395 -39.79 -13.43 -8.24
C MET A 395 -41.04 -13.66 -7.40
N THR A 396 -41.45 -14.92 -7.24
CA THR A 396 -42.48 -15.31 -6.26
C THR A 396 -41.98 -15.02 -4.84
N PRO A 397 -42.79 -14.40 -3.96
CA PRO A 397 -42.34 -14.06 -2.61
C PRO A 397 -42.19 -15.30 -1.72
N TYR A 398 -41.02 -15.45 -1.08
CA TYR A 398 -40.81 -16.40 0.00
C TYR A 398 -41.64 -16.01 1.22
N PRO A 399 -42.34 -16.96 1.88
CA PRO A 399 -43.12 -16.68 3.06
C PRO A 399 -42.23 -16.65 4.31
N GLY A 400 -42.44 -15.64 5.16
CA GLY A 400 -42.06 -15.71 6.58
C GLY A 400 -40.80 -14.95 6.99
N VAL A 401 -40.85 -13.61 6.94
CA VAL A 401 -40.16 -12.79 7.94
C VAL A 401 -41.14 -11.69 8.37
N ALA A 402 -41.59 -11.76 9.63
CA ALA A 402 -42.46 -10.76 10.22
C ALA A 402 -41.70 -9.44 10.36
N VAL A 403 -41.95 -8.51 9.44
CA VAL A 403 -41.46 -7.13 9.54
C VAL A 403 -42.31 -6.42 10.59
N HIS A 404 -41.77 -6.22 11.79
CA HIS A 404 -42.36 -5.30 12.75
C HIS A 404 -42.36 -3.91 12.11
N ARG A 405 -43.52 -3.44 11.64
CA ARG A 405 -43.71 -2.06 11.18
C ARG A 405 -43.51 -1.12 12.37
N LEU A 406 -42.29 -0.60 12.52
CA LEU A 406 -42.05 0.54 13.39
C LEU A 406 -42.70 1.76 12.73
N LEU A 407 -43.93 2.08 13.14
CA LEU A 407 -44.63 3.29 12.74
C LEU A 407 -43.82 4.51 13.21
N TRP A 408 -43.09 5.13 12.28
CA TRP A 408 -42.49 6.44 12.48
C TRP A 408 -43.62 7.48 12.62
N ARG A 409 -44.02 7.76 13.86
CA ARG A 409 -44.76 8.97 14.23
C ARG A 409 -43.84 10.16 13.98
N GLN A 410 -44.23 11.02 13.05
CA GLN A 410 -43.63 12.33 12.80
C GLN A 410 -43.72 13.20 14.08
N PRO A 411 -42.60 13.68 14.67
CA PRO A 411 -42.67 14.79 15.60
C PRO A 411 -42.74 16.09 14.80
N LYS A 412 -43.95 16.61 14.63
CA LYS A 412 -44.16 18.06 14.45
C LYS A 412 -43.60 18.75 15.71
N VAL A 413 -43.07 19.97 15.54
CA VAL A 413 -42.50 20.88 16.56
C VAL A 413 -40.97 20.86 16.65
N ILE A 414 -40.29 21.48 15.69
CA ILE A 414 -39.13 22.39 15.92
C ILE A 414 -39.20 23.51 14.86
N GLY A 415 -40.17 24.40 14.99
CA GLY A 415 -40.36 25.57 14.12
C GLY A 415 -40.32 26.92 14.84
N ALA A 416 -40.09 26.94 16.16
CA ALA A 416 -40.20 28.15 16.98
C ALA A 416 -38.89 28.64 17.60
N ALA A 417 -37.79 27.88 17.52
CA ALA A 417 -36.52 28.27 18.15
C ALA A 417 -35.61 29.14 17.25
N ALA A 418 -35.79 29.09 15.93
CA ALA A 418 -34.96 29.86 14.97
C ALA A 418 -35.34 31.35 14.88
N ALA A 419 -36.57 31.73 15.26
CA ALA A 419 -37.02 33.13 15.19
C ALA A 419 -36.59 33.98 16.39
N VAL A 420 -36.25 33.37 17.54
CA VAL A 420 -35.89 34.10 18.77
C VAL A 420 -34.40 34.47 18.80
N VAL A 421 -33.52 33.67 18.17
CA VAL A 421 -32.07 33.95 18.13
C VAL A 421 -31.72 35.09 17.16
N ILE A 422 -32.50 35.26 16.08
CA ILE A 422 -32.30 36.35 15.12
C ILE A 422 -32.76 37.70 15.70
N ALA A 423 -33.78 37.73 16.57
CA ALA A 423 -34.25 38.95 17.22
C ALA A 423 -33.32 39.47 18.35
N LEU A 424 -32.56 38.58 19.01
CA LEU A 424 -31.59 38.95 20.06
C LEU A 424 -30.21 39.36 19.51
N GLY A 425 -29.84 38.92 18.30
CA GLY A 425 -28.60 39.35 17.63
C GLY A 425 -28.68 40.74 16.98
N LEU A 426 -29.88 41.18 16.59
CA LEU A 426 -30.10 42.49 15.97
C LEU A 426 -30.22 43.64 16.99
N THR A 427 -30.60 43.36 18.24
CA THR A 427 -30.66 44.38 19.30
C THR A 427 -29.30 44.69 19.92
N THR A 428 -28.38 43.72 19.99
CA THR A 428 -27.02 43.92 20.52
C THR A 428 -26.10 44.67 19.55
N THR A 429 -26.31 44.55 18.23
CA THR A 429 -25.54 45.28 17.21
C THR A 429 -25.99 46.74 17.01
N LEU A 430 -27.23 47.08 17.35
CA LEU A 430 -27.72 48.47 17.31
C LEU A 430 -27.33 49.30 18.54
N ILE A 431 -27.15 48.67 19.71
CA ILE A 431 -26.71 49.38 20.94
C ILE A 431 -25.19 49.64 20.92
N GLY A 432 -24.38 48.75 20.32
CA GLY A 432 -22.92 48.95 20.20
C GLY A 432 -22.50 50.05 19.23
N ARG A 433 -23.34 50.39 18.24
CA ARG A 433 -23.08 51.48 17.27
C ARG A 433 -23.48 52.87 17.78
N SER A 434 -24.31 52.97 18.82
CA SER A 434 -24.76 54.24 19.41
C SER A 434 -23.82 54.80 20.48
N MET A 435 -22.84 54.02 20.98
CA MET A 435 -21.91 54.47 22.03
C MET A 435 -20.51 54.88 21.54
N LEU A 436 -20.27 54.86 20.22
CA LEU A 436 -18.99 55.31 19.63
C LEU A 436 -19.04 56.71 19.00
N ASP A 437 -20.19 57.41 19.08
CA ASP A 437 -20.39 58.73 18.45
C ASP A 437 -20.59 59.89 19.46
N THR A 438 -20.18 59.72 20.73
CA THR A 438 -20.28 60.78 21.78
C THR A 438 -19.02 60.96 22.62
N ARG A 439 -17.83 60.81 22.00
CA ARG A 439 -16.58 61.36 22.54
C ARG A 439 -15.79 62.09 21.44
N SER A 440 -16.19 63.34 21.22
CA SER A 440 -15.33 64.46 20.81
C SER A 440 -15.34 65.49 21.93
#